data_AF-A0A1V4WZ28-F1
#
_entry.id   AF-A0A1V4WZ28-F1
#
_cell.length_a   1.000
_cell.length_b   1.000
_cell.length_c   1.000
_cell.angle_alpha   90.00
_cell.angle_beta   90.00
_cell.angle_gamma   90.00
#
_symmetry.space_group_name_H-M   'P 1'
#
loop_
_entity.id
_entity.type
_entity.pdbx_description
1 polymer ?
#
loop_
_entity_poly.entity_id
_entity_poly.type
_entity_poly.pdbx_seq_one_letter_code
_entity_poly.pdbx_strand_id
1 'polypeptide(L)' 'MTCPTCKEQVAITAFPAVHDEELVDVKLECPACGWSAYAFLDIDSFVRVE' A
#
# COMPACT_ATOMS: atom_id res chain seq x y z
N MET A 1 0.54 -9.29 4.46
CA MET A 1 1.70 -9.45 3.54
C MET A 1 2.97 -9.58 4.38
N THR A 2 3.98 -10.29 3.87
CA THR A 2 5.23 -10.57 4.60
C THR A 2 6.39 -9.77 4.01
N CYS A 3 7.26 -9.20 4.86
CA CYS A 3 8.38 -8.39 4.44
C CYS A 3 9.38 -9.23 3.64
N PRO A 4 9.81 -8.81 2.43
CA PRO A 4 10.74 -9.59 1.63
C PRO A 4 12.11 -9.74 2.30
N THR A 5 12.52 -8.78 3.13
CA THR A 5 13.84 -8.70 3.78
C THR A 5 13.90 -9.54 5.06
N CYS A 6 13.08 -9.24 6.06
CA CYS A 6 13.17 -9.86 7.39
C CYS A 6 12.08 -10.90 7.67
N LYS A 7 11.16 -11.12 6.73
CA LYS A 7 10.03 -12.06 6.85
C LYS A 7 8.99 -11.74 7.94
N GLU A 8 9.07 -10.56 8.55
CA GLU A 8 8.05 -10.06 9.50
C GLU A 8 6.82 -9.48 8.79
N GLN A 9 5.78 -9.16 9.55
CA GLN A 9 4.60 -8.50 8.99
C GLN A 9 4.89 -7.08 8.50
N VAL A 10 4.21 -6.71 7.41
CA VAL A 10 4.26 -5.39 6.80
C VAL A 10 2.99 -4.62 7.15
N ALA A 11 3.15 -3.38 7.60
CA ALA A 11 2.08 -2.42 7.73
C ALA A 11 1.75 -1.81 6.36
N ILE A 12 0.47 -1.72 6.03
CA ILE A 12 -0.02 -1.18 4.76
C ILE A 12 -0.91 0.01 5.08
N THR A 13 -0.61 1.15 4.47
CA THR A 13 -1.41 2.36 4.56
C THR A 13 -1.82 2.76 3.16
N ALA A 14 -3.12 2.97 2.95
CA ALA A 14 -3.67 3.45 1.68
C ALA A 14 -4.28 4.84 1.88
N PHE A 15 -4.03 5.76 0.97
CA PHE A 15 -4.58 7.12 1.01
C PHE A 15 -4.89 7.60 -0.42
N PRO A 16 -5.90 8.49 -0.58
CA PRO A 16 -6.19 9.09 -1.87
C PRO A 16 -4.94 9.79 -2.42
N ALA A 17 -4.60 9.53 -3.69
CA ALA A 17 -3.46 10.19 -4.30
C ALA A 17 -3.78 11.69 -4.49
N VAL A 18 -2.86 12.56 -4.08
CA VAL A 18 -3.05 14.02 -4.18
C VAL A 18 -2.83 14.52 -5.61
N HIS A 19 -2.11 13.74 -6.42
CA HIS A 19 -1.74 14.11 -7.78
C HIS A 19 -2.70 13.59 -8.85
N ASP A 20 -3.58 12.66 -8.50
CA ASP A 20 -4.49 11.99 -9.43
C ASP A 20 -5.70 11.45 -8.66
N GLU A 21 -6.89 11.96 -8.98
CA GLU A 21 -8.13 11.61 -8.28
C GLU A 21 -8.61 10.19 -8.60
N GLU A 22 -8.04 9.54 -9.62
CA GLU A 22 -8.36 8.16 -10.03
C GLU A 22 -7.42 7.13 -9.38
N LEU A 23 -6.43 7.57 -8.58
CA LEU A 23 -5.45 6.70 -7.94
C LEU A 23 -5.52 6.71 -6.41
N VAL A 24 -5.18 5.57 -5.83
CA VAL A 24 -4.90 5.38 -4.40
C VAL A 24 -3.43 5.05 -4.23
N ASP A 25 -2.73 5.88 -3.47
CA ASP A 25 -1.37 5.60 -3.05
C ASP A 25 -1.37 4.58 -1.93
N VAL A 26 -0.56 3.53 -2.10
CA VAL A 26 -0.37 2.46 -1.13
C VAL A 26 1.09 2.46 -0.69
N LYS A 27 1.29 2.73 0.60
CA LYS A 27 2.58 2.66 1.25
C LYS A 27 2.68 1.37 2.06
N LEU A 28 3.75 0.62 1.83
CA LEU A 28 4.11 -0.58 2.57
C LEU A 28 5.33 -0.29 3.42
N GLU A 29 5.25 -0.58 4.72
CA GLU A 29 6.36 -0.36 5.66
C GLU A 29 6.54 -1.56 6.58
N CYS A 30 7.77 -2.04 6.70
CA CYS A 30 8.13 -3.04 7.70
C CYS A 30 8.71 -2.35 8.94
N PRO A 31 7.99 -2.34 10.07
CA PRO A 31 8.47 -1.68 11.29
C PRO A 31 9.67 -2.36 11.93
N ALA A 32 9.92 -3.65 11.62
CA ALA A 32 11.01 -4.42 12.21
C ALA A 32 12.38 -4.10 11.59
N CYS A 33 12.44 -3.87 10.27
CA CYS A 33 13.71 -3.68 9.57
C CYS A 33 13.78 -2.39 8.74
N GLY A 34 12.73 -1.55 8.74
CA GLY A 34 12.69 -0.28 8.03
C GLY A 34 12.55 -0.39 6.50
N TRP A 35 12.29 -1.59 5.96
CA TRP A 35 12.02 -1.74 4.53
C TRP A 35 10.72 -1.03 4.17
N SER A 36 10.69 -0.32 3.05
CA SER A 36 9.49 0.35 2.55
C SER A 36 9.36 0.21 1.03
N ALA A 37 8.12 0.25 0.56
CA ALA A 37 7.76 0.27 -0.85
C ALA A 37 6.50 1.12 -1.08
N TYR A 38 6.35 1.60 -2.30
CA TYR A 38 5.19 2.37 -2.74
C TYR A 38 4.58 1.69 -3.96
N ALA A 39 3.26 1.67 -4.02
CA ALA A 39 2.48 1.24 -5.16
C ALA A 39 1.28 2.19 -5.33
N PHE A 40 0.71 2.24 -6.52
CA PHE A 40 -0.54 2.93 -6.78
C PHE A 40 -1.58 1.91 -7.26
N LEU A 41 -2.82 2.12 -6.87
CA LEU A 41 -3.97 1.33 -7.30
C LEU A 41 -4.97 2.25 -7.97
N ASP A 42 -5.52 1.78 -9.09
CA ASP A 42 -6.59 2.48 -9.79
C ASP A 42 -7.92 2.29 -9.05
N ILE A 43 -8.63 3.39 -8.79
CA ILE A 43 -9.91 3.39 -8.06
C ILE A 43 -10.99 2.62 -8.81
N ASP A 44 -10.98 2.62 -10.14
CA ASP A 44 -11.96 1.88 -10.94
C ASP A 44 -11.76 0.36 -10.86
N SER A 45 -10.61 -0.09 -10.36
CA SER A 45 -10.35 -1.50 -10.10
C SER A 45 -10.93 -2.01 -8.77
N PHE A 46 -11.47 -1.13 -7.92
CA PHE A 46 -12.06 -1.53 -6.64
C PHE A 46 -13.50 -2.01 -6.83
N VAL A 47 -13.77 -3.25 -6.43
CA VAL A 47 -15.13 -3.79 -6.39
C VAL A 47 -15.76 -3.43 -5.05
N ARG A 48 -16.89 -2.71 -5.08
CA ARG A 48 -17.68 -2.43 -3.88
C ARG A 48 -18.27 -3.74 -3.35
N VAL A 49 -17.93 -4.09 -2.11
CA VAL A 49 -18.54 -5.22 -1.40
C VAL A 49 -19.69 -4.66 -0.56
N GLU A 50 -20.92 -5.02 -0.93
CA GLU A 50 -22.15 -4.75 -0.17
C GLU A 50 -22.44 -5.87 0.85
#